data_AF-A0A1H3JBW7-F1
#
_entry.id   AF-A0A1H3JBW7-F1
#
_cell.length_a   1.000
_cell.length_b   1.000
_cell.length_c   1.000
_cell.angle_alpha   90.00
_cell.angle_beta   90.00
_cell.angle_gamma   90.00
#
_symmetry.space_group_name_H-M   'P 1'
#
loop_
_entity.id
_entity.type
_entity.pdbx_description
1 polymer ?
#
loop_
_entity_poly.entity_id
_entity_poly.type
_entity_poly.pdbx_seq_one_letter_code
_entity_poly.pdbx_strand_id
1 'polypeptide(L)'
;MGIMVTAQPRGSRSDPYFLRGLLYCGERRLVPVYSARSARYYACPNLRCRRLLVLAEEIEQLVWGRYVQLNADAADTVSRDRRRDALLTVLQGVRIGASLNDLDFSWRD
;
A
#
# COMPACT_ATOMS: atom_id res chain seq x y z
N MET A 1 15.67 22.49 0.84
CA MET A 1 14.49 22.25 -0.02
C MET A 1 13.60 21.22 0.67
N GLY A 2 12.50 21.64 1.28
CA GLY A 2 11.56 20.73 1.95
C GLY A 2 10.60 20.10 0.92
N ILE A 3 10.46 18.78 0.93
CA ILE A 3 9.44 18.11 0.12
C ILE A 3 8.08 18.47 0.74
N MET A 4 7.26 19.22 0.02
CA MET A 4 5.85 19.41 0.39
C MET A 4 5.12 18.10 0.11
N VAL A 5 4.59 17.50 1.17
CA VAL A 5 3.88 16.22 1.16
C VAL A 5 2.41 16.53 1.47
N THR A 6 1.53 16.39 0.48
CA THR A 6 0.09 16.60 0.67
C THR A 6 -0.65 15.27 0.71
N ALA A 7 -1.58 15.14 1.66
CA ALA A 7 -2.49 14.01 1.73
C ALA A 7 -3.50 14.07 0.57
N GLN A 8 -3.72 12.96 -0.12
CA GLN A 8 -4.63 12.92 -1.28
C GLN A 8 -6.10 12.72 -0.83
N PRO A 9 -7.08 13.47 -1.41
CA PRO A 9 -8.50 13.35 -1.07
C PRO A 9 -9.05 11.94 -1.30
N ARG A 10 -10.06 11.57 -0.50
CA ARG A 10 -10.77 10.28 -0.57
C ARG A 10 -11.84 10.39 -1.68
N GLY A 11 -11.75 9.57 -2.72
CA GLY A 11 -12.88 9.32 -3.64
C GLY A 11 -12.73 9.83 -5.07
N SER A 12 -11.85 9.21 -5.86
CA SER A 12 -11.94 9.24 -7.33
C SER A 12 -12.01 7.80 -7.85
N ARG A 13 -12.69 7.61 -8.99
CA ARG A 13 -13.06 6.31 -9.59
C ARG A 13 -11.89 5.38 -9.92
N SER A 14 -10.64 5.89 -9.87
CA SER A 14 -9.41 5.11 -9.76
C SER A 14 -8.55 5.72 -8.65
N ASP A 15 -8.66 5.24 -7.41
CA ASP A 15 -7.70 5.57 -6.36
C ASP A 15 -6.36 4.96 -6.76
N PRO A 16 -5.32 5.76 -7.06
CA PRO A 16 -4.05 5.19 -7.50
C PRO A 16 -3.39 4.37 -6.38
N TYR A 17 -3.81 4.55 -5.13
CA TYR A 17 -3.27 3.87 -3.94
C TYR A 17 -4.13 2.67 -3.55
N PHE A 18 -3.90 1.51 -4.17
CA PHE A 18 -4.73 0.34 -3.87
C PHE A 18 -4.46 -0.28 -2.49
N LEU A 19 -3.36 0.05 -1.81
CA LEU A 19 -3.11 -0.33 -0.42
C LEU A 19 -3.60 0.71 0.60
N ARG A 20 -4.28 1.79 0.17
CA ARG A 20 -4.88 2.76 1.10
C ARG A 20 -5.80 2.04 2.08
N GLY A 21 -5.52 2.17 3.38
CA GLY A 21 -6.30 1.50 4.43
C GLY A 21 -5.72 0.18 4.92
N LEU A 22 -4.82 -0.44 4.15
CA LEU A 22 -4.30 -1.78 4.40
C LEU A 22 -2.86 -1.80 4.94
N LEU A 23 -2.07 -0.74 4.72
CA LEU A 23 -0.63 -0.75 5.05
C LEU A 23 -0.33 -0.16 6.45
N TYR A 24 0.54 -0.81 7.22
CA TYR A 24 0.91 -0.44 8.60
C TYR A 24 2.44 -0.39 8.84
N CYS A 25 2.93 0.57 9.64
CA CYS A 25 4.27 0.62 10.26
C CYS A 25 4.05 0.44 11.76
N GLY A 26 4.39 -0.74 12.29
CA GLY A 26 3.96 -1.14 13.63
C GLY A 26 2.44 -1.13 13.77
N GLU A 27 1.92 -0.33 14.70
CA GLU A 27 0.48 -0.17 14.96
C GLU A 27 -0.14 1.02 14.20
N ARG A 28 0.65 1.77 13.43
CA ARG A 28 0.19 2.98 12.74
C ARG A 28 -0.05 2.69 11.27
N ARG A 29 -1.25 3.01 10.81
CA ARG A 29 -1.61 2.93 9.39
C ARG A 29 -0.87 4.00 8.59
N LEU A 30 -0.27 3.61 7.46
CA LEU A 30 0.36 4.56 6.56
C LEU A 30 -0.71 5.31 5.76
N VAL A 31 -0.40 6.57 5.45
CA VAL A 31 -1.30 7.46 4.71
C VAL A 31 -0.74 7.71 3.30
N PRO A 32 -1.58 7.64 2.26
CA PRO A 32 -1.17 8.03 0.91
C PRO A 32 -0.77 9.49 0.84
N VAL A 33 0.39 9.75 0.27
CA VAL A 33 0.90 11.09 0.06
C VAL A 33 1.50 11.25 -1.32
N TYR A 34 1.25 12.40 -1.93
CA TYR A 34 1.76 12.72 -3.26
C TYR A 34 2.96 13.66 -3.14
N SER A 35 4.02 13.38 -3.90
CA SER A 35 5.15 14.30 -4.03
C SER A 35 4.96 15.19 -5.25
N ALA A 36 5.45 16.44 -5.18
CA ALA A 36 5.45 17.37 -6.31
C ALA A 36 6.15 16.84 -7.58
N ARG A 37 7.02 15.82 -7.45
CA ARG A 37 7.68 15.13 -8.58
C ARG A 37 6.87 14.01 -9.20
N SER A 38 5.56 13.98 -8.96
CA SER A 38 4.63 12.94 -9.43
C SER A 38 4.89 11.52 -8.92
N ALA A 39 5.76 11.36 -7.92
CA ALA A 39 5.95 10.10 -7.24
C ALA A 39 4.92 9.91 -6.13
N ARG A 40 4.41 8.68 -6.01
CA ARG A 40 3.41 8.26 -5.03
C ARG A 40 4.07 7.58 -3.85
N TYR A 41 3.66 7.94 -2.63
CA TYR A 41 4.21 7.33 -1.42
C TYR A 41 3.12 6.97 -0.41
N TYR A 42 3.45 6.04 0.48
CA TYR A 42 2.77 5.85 1.74
C TYR A 42 3.66 6.41 2.85
N ALA A 43 3.15 7.38 3.61
CA ALA A 43 3.86 7.99 4.72
C ALA A 43 3.45 7.39 6.05
N CYS A 44 4.41 7.16 6.94
CA CYS A 44 4.11 6.85 8.33
C CYS A 44 3.81 8.16 9.09
N PRO A 45 2.67 8.26 9.81
CA PRO A 45 2.37 9.47 10.59
C PRO A 45 3.30 9.64 11.80
N ASN A 46 4.05 8.61 12.19
CA ASN A 46 5.01 8.70 13.27
C ASN A 46 6.38 9.14 12.74
N LEU A 47 6.82 10.35 13.10
CA LEU A 47 8.13 10.91 12.72
C LEU A 47 9.33 10.13 13.28
N ARG A 48 9.10 9.23 14.25
CA ARG A 48 10.12 8.31 14.77
C ARG A 48 10.12 6.95 14.05
N CYS A 49 9.20 6.69 13.12
CA CYS A 49 9.25 5.45 12.32
C CYS A 49 10.51 5.52 11.44
N ARG A 50 11.35 4.48 11.50
CA ARG A 50 12.59 4.37 10.70
C ARG A 50 12.33 4.54 9.20
N ARG A 51 11.12 4.20 8.75
CA ARG A 51 10.67 4.33 7.36
C ARG A 51 9.50 5.31 7.29
N LEU A 52 9.83 6.59 7.18
CA LEU A 52 8.86 7.68 7.09
C LEU A 52 8.07 7.68 5.78
N LEU A 53 8.71 7.26 4.69
CA LEU A 53 8.15 7.25 3.34
C LEU A 53 8.46 5.91 2.68
N VAL A 54 7.44 5.35 2.05
CA VAL A 54 7.51 4.11 1.26
C VAL A 54 7.03 4.43 -0.15
N LEU A 55 7.81 4.09 -1.18
CA LEU A 55 7.37 4.25 -2.56
C LEU A 55 6.14 3.37 -2.80
N ALA A 56 5.04 3.99 -3.22
CA ALA A 56 3.77 3.29 -3.37
C ALA A 56 3.88 2.18 -4.40
N GLU A 57 4.50 2.45 -5.55
CA GLU A 57 4.67 1.48 -6.62
C GLU A 57 5.42 0.20 -6.18
N GLU A 58 6.50 0.35 -5.43
CA GLU A 58 7.32 -0.76 -4.96
C GLU A 58 6.54 -1.67 -4.00
N ILE A 59 5.95 -1.09 -2.94
CA ILE A 59 5.20 -1.88 -1.96
C ILE A 59 3.91 -2.49 -2.56
N GLU A 60 3.27 -1.77 -3.48
CA GLU A 60 2.11 -2.22 -4.23
C GLU A 60 2.43 -3.45 -5.09
N GLN A 61 3.57 -3.44 -5.79
CA GLN A 61 4.04 -4.57 -6.56
C GLN A 61 4.36 -5.79 -5.68
N LEU A 62 5.02 -5.59 -4.54
CA LEU A 62 5.34 -6.67 -3.60
C LEU A 62 4.08 -7.33 -3.03
N VAL A 63 3.12 -6.53 -2.56
CA VAL A 63 1.86 -7.05 -2.02
C VAL A 63 1.03 -7.74 -3.10
N TRP A 64 0.95 -7.16 -4.30
CA TRP A 64 0.25 -7.79 -5.42
C TRP A 64 0.91 -9.10 -5.85
N GLY A 65 2.24 -9.14 -5.91
CA GLY A 65 2.99 -10.36 -6.23
C GLY A 65 2.70 -11.48 -5.22
N ARG A 66 2.59 -11.15 -3.92
CA ARG A 66 2.20 -12.13 -2.91
C ARG A 66 0.76 -12.61 -3.08
N TYR A 67 -0.18 -11.72 -3.42
CA TYR A 67 -1.56 -12.10 -3.73
C TYR A 67 -1.62 -13.07 -4.92
N VAL A 68 -0.89 -12.78 -6.00
CA VAL A 68 -0.80 -13.64 -7.20
C VAL A 68 -0.26 -15.03 -6.85
N GLN A 69 0.80 -15.12 -6.04
CA GLN A 69 1.36 -16.42 -5.62
C GLN A 69 0.35 -17.30 -4.88
N LEU A 70 -0.56 -16.70 -4.12
CA LEU A 70 -1.56 -17.43 -3.33
C LEU A 70 -2.87 -17.67 -4.11
N ASN A 71 -3.15 -16.86 -5.15
CA ASN A 71 -4.42 -16.85 -5.87
C ASN A 71 -4.18 -16.81 -7.39
N ALA A 72 -3.25 -17.62 -7.91
CA ALA A 72 -2.77 -17.55 -9.29
C ALA A 72 -3.92 -17.53 -10.31
N ASP A 73 -4.88 -18.45 -10.18
CA ASP A 73 -6.01 -18.58 -11.10
C ASP A 73 -6.94 -17.36 -11.08
N ALA A 74 -7.15 -16.76 -9.90
CA ALA A 74 -7.99 -15.58 -9.78
C ALA A 74 -7.25 -14.32 -10.26
N ALA A 75 -5.94 -14.22 -10.01
CA ALA A 75 -5.18 -13.01 -10.24
C ALA A 75 -5.04 -12.62 -11.73
N ASP A 76 -5.00 -13.60 -12.64
CA ASP A 76 -4.96 -13.36 -14.09
C ASP A 76 -6.23 -12.67 -14.62
N THR A 77 -7.35 -12.81 -13.90
CA THR A 77 -8.62 -12.18 -14.27
C THR A 77 -8.82 -10.79 -13.67
N VAL A 78 -7.99 -10.40 -12.69
CA VAL A 78 -8.15 -9.13 -11.97
C VAL A 78 -7.47 -7.99 -12.73
N SER A 79 -8.28 -7.13 -13.36
CA SER A 79 -7.82 -5.89 -13.96
C SER A 79 -7.20 -4.93 -12.92
N ARG A 80 -6.34 -4.02 -13.36
CA ARG A 80 -5.62 -3.09 -12.48
C ARG A 80 -6.55 -2.29 -11.56
N ASP A 81 -7.69 -1.82 -12.09
CA ASP A 81 -8.67 -1.04 -11.34
C ASP A 81 -9.41 -1.88 -10.27
N ARG A 82 -9.41 -3.21 -10.40
CA ARG A 82 -10.06 -4.14 -9.47
C ARG A 82 -9.12 -4.74 -8.43
N ARG A 83 -7.80 -4.48 -8.54
CA ARG A 83 -6.80 -4.97 -7.57
C ARG A 83 -7.11 -4.52 -6.16
N ARG A 84 -7.58 -3.28 -5.99
CA ARG A 84 -7.98 -2.76 -4.68
C ARG A 84 -9.12 -3.59 -4.08
N ASP A 85 -10.17 -3.82 -4.86
CA ASP A 85 -11.33 -4.61 -4.41
C ASP A 85 -10.91 -6.04 -4.07
N ALA A 86 -10.11 -6.67 -4.94
CA ALA A 86 -9.59 -8.03 -4.71
C ALA A 86 -8.78 -8.12 -3.40
N LEU A 87 -7.85 -7.18 -3.18
CA LEU A 87 -7.07 -7.12 -1.94
C LEU A 87 -7.95 -6.82 -0.73
N LEU A 88 -8.94 -5.93 -0.85
CA LEU A 88 -9.86 -5.64 0.25
C LEU A 88 -10.75 -6.82 0.61
N THR A 89 -10.98 -7.78 -0.29
CA THR A 89 -11.74 -9.00 0.01
C THR A 89 -10.93 -9.96 0.86
N VAL A 90 -9.63 -10.13 0.58
CA VAL A 90 -8.80 -11.17 1.20
C VAL A 90 -7.82 -10.67 2.26
N LEU A 91 -7.52 -9.37 2.32
CA LEU A 91 -6.57 -8.79 3.28
C LEU A 91 -7.28 -7.97 4.36
N GLN A 92 -6.91 -8.24 5.60
CA GLN A 92 -7.18 -7.37 6.73
C GLN A 92 -6.13 -6.26 6.83
N GLY A 93 -4.87 -6.58 6.53
CA GLY A 93 -3.78 -5.62 6.54
C GLY A 93 -2.44 -6.20 6.13
N VAL A 94 -1.47 -5.32 5.91
CA VAL A 94 -0.08 -5.64 5.62
C VAL A 94 0.79 -4.75 6.52
N ARG A 95 1.60 -5.37 7.37
CA ARG A 95 2.56 -4.68 8.24
C ARG A 95 3.95 -4.75 7.64
N ILE A 96 4.61 -3.60 7.55
CA ILE A 96 6.01 -3.50 7.13
C ILE A 96 6.88 -3.79 8.35
N GLY A 97 7.73 -4.81 8.24
CA GLY A 97 8.74 -5.19 9.22
C GLY A 97 10.01 -4.34 9.10
N ALA A 98 11.17 -4.97 9.33
CA ALA A 98 12.45 -4.25 9.33
C ALA A 98 12.84 -3.71 7.94
N SER A 99 12.41 -4.41 6.88
CA SER A 99 12.69 -4.09 5.47
C SER A 99 11.42 -4.10 4.62
N LEU A 100 11.47 -3.59 3.38
CA LEU A 100 10.33 -3.67 2.46
C LEU A 100 10.05 -5.09 1.96
N ASN A 101 11.04 -5.98 2.06
CA ASN A 101 10.89 -7.40 1.74
C ASN A 101 10.39 -8.23 2.93
N ASP A 102 10.33 -7.62 4.11
CA ASP A 102 9.85 -8.24 5.35
C ASP A 102 8.42 -7.74 5.59
N LEU A 103 7.47 -8.38 4.91
CA LEU A 103 6.05 -8.03 4.94
C LEU A 103 5.26 -9.11 5.67
N ASP A 104 4.57 -8.69 6.72
CA ASP A 104 3.63 -9.52 7.46
C ASP A 104 2.22 -9.28 6.92
N PHE A 105 1.59 -10.34 6.43
CA PHE A 105 0.26 -10.28 5.80
C PHE A 105 -0.78 -10.84 6.75
N SER A 106 -1.78 -10.03 7.09
CA SER A 106 -2.96 -10.48 7.82
C SER A 106 -4.10 -10.72 6.81
N TRP A 107 -4.40 -11.99 6.57
CA TRP A 107 -5.46 -12.44 5.67
C TRP A 107 -6.81 -12.47 6.39
N ARG A 108 -7.88 -12.32 5.63
CA ARG A 108 -9.24 -12.61 6.11
C ARG A 108 -9.51 -14.09 5.85
N ASP A 109 -10.10 -14.75 6.84
CA ASP A 109 -10.61 -16.12 6.75
C ASP A 109 -11.83 -16.17 5.81
#